data_AF-A0A9W9CYP2-F1
#
_entry.id   AF-A0A9W9CYP2-F1
#
_cell.length_a   1.000
_cell.length_b   1.000
_cell.length_c   1.000
_cell.angle_alpha   90.00
_cell.angle_beta   90.00
_cell.angle_gamma   90.00
#
_symmetry.space_group_name_H-M   'P 1'
#
loop_
_entity.id
_entity.type
_entity.pdbx_description
1 polymer ?
#
loop_
_entity_poly.entity_id
_entity_poly.type
_entity_poly.pdbx_seq_one_letter_code
_entity_poly.pdbx_strand_id
1 'polypeptide(L)'
;MFGKDKDAYDNDPRHEKTEEKFMAEWRRLGPLGVFLDVINHIKRLEGRRSKQQRLNGRFSAIYKVIPTFKQLIAAFEDQLVMWEKVDFEQLEAPEDHMAINLRAAVAKLKLYYSKLSDSPAYYAAIVLHPRYRNYCKLAWAHDPARLAAADAAFRQLWRLYNHRAAAEAYSTRQRH
;
A
#
# COMPACT_ATOMS: atom_id res chain seq x y z
N MET A 1 11.25 2.41 -8.83
CA MET A 1 11.18 1.10 -8.15
C MET A 1 12.21 1.13 -7.05
N PHE A 2 11.84 0.65 -5.86
CA PHE A 2 12.48 0.84 -4.54
C PHE A 2 14.01 1.06 -4.53
N GLY A 3 14.45 1.99 -3.66
CA GLY A 3 15.81 2.52 -3.59
C GLY A 3 16.89 1.43 -3.50
N LYS A 4 18.05 1.70 -4.11
CA LYS A 4 19.18 0.77 -4.24
C LYS A 4 19.88 0.43 -2.92
N ASP A 5 19.48 1.08 -1.83
CA ASP A 5 20.08 0.91 -0.52
C ASP A 5 19.34 -0.18 0.26
N LYS A 6 19.99 -1.33 0.40
CA LYS A 6 19.46 -2.51 1.08
C LYS A 6 19.58 -2.37 2.60
N ASP A 7 20.58 -1.62 3.06
CA ASP A 7 20.92 -1.47 4.47
C ASP A 7 19.98 -0.47 5.17
N ALA A 8 19.28 0.37 4.40
CA ALA A 8 18.23 1.26 4.91
C ALA A 8 17.01 0.55 5.55
N TYR A 9 16.91 -0.78 5.39
CA TYR A 9 15.81 -1.59 5.90
C TYR A 9 16.25 -2.72 6.84
N ASP A 10 17.55 -2.92 7.02
CA ASP A 10 18.07 -3.96 7.90
C ASP A 10 18.19 -3.40 9.34
N ASN A 11 17.70 -4.18 10.30
CA ASN A 11 17.75 -3.82 11.72
C ASN A 11 19.17 -4.01 12.28
N ASP A 12 19.51 -3.25 13.33
CA ASP A 12 20.81 -3.36 14.00
C ASP A 12 20.97 -4.77 14.64
N PRO A 13 22.07 -5.50 14.36
CA PRO A 13 22.31 -6.86 14.88
C PRO A 13 22.24 -6.96 16.40
N ARG A 14 22.45 -5.85 17.13
CA ARG A 14 22.38 -5.80 18.60
C ARG A 14 20.96 -6.01 19.14
N HIS A 15 19.94 -5.83 18.31
CA HIS A 15 18.53 -5.99 18.71
C HIS A 15 17.93 -7.34 18.30
N GLU A 16 18.67 -8.20 17.60
CA GLU A 16 18.17 -9.44 17.00
C GLU A 16 17.52 -10.41 18.00
N LYS A 17 18.11 -10.61 19.19
CA LYS A 17 17.54 -11.48 20.24
C LYS A 17 16.28 -10.90 20.89
N THR A 18 16.19 -9.57 20.97
CA THR A 18 15.02 -8.87 21.48
C THR A 18 13.91 -8.91 20.44
N GLU A 19 14.25 -8.72 19.17
CA GLU A 19 13.37 -8.89 18.02
C GLU A 19 12.83 -10.30 17.93
N GLU A 20 13.63 -11.34 18.19
CA GLU A 20 13.16 -12.73 18.12
C GLU A 20 12.07 -13.03 19.17
N LYS A 21 12.20 -12.48 20.38
CA LYS A 21 11.17 -12.53 21.43
C LYS A 21 9.93 -11.72 21.05
N PHE A 22 10.13 -10.50 20.55
CA PHE A 22 9.02 -9.67 20.06
C PHE A 22 8.30 -10.35 18.90
N MET A 23 9.02 -10.98 17.97
CA MET A 23 8.46 -11.71 16.84
C MET A 23 7.67 -12.94 17.29
N ALA A 24 8.07 -13.62 18.37
CA ALA A 24 7.29 -14.70 18.97
C ALA A 24 5.98 -14.18 19.59
N GLU A 25 6.02 -13.04 20.27
CA GLU A 25 4.83 -12.41 20.85
C GLU A 25 3.87 -11.86 19.77
N TRP A 26 4.41 -11.24 18.73
CA TRP A 26 3.70 -10.81 17.53
C TRP A 26 2.99 -11.97 16.81
N ARG A 27 3.59 -13.17 16.78
CA ARG A 27 2.96 -14.40 16.26
C ARG A 27 1.80 -14.87 17.14
N ARG A 28 1.94 -14.74 18.46
CA ARG A 28 0.93 -15.19 19.44
C ARG A 28 -0.34 -14.34 19.41
N LEU A 29 -0.20 -13.03 19.24
CA LEU A 29 -1.34 -12.11 19.38
C LEU A 29 -2.23 -12.02 18.12
N GLY A 30 -1.80 -12.57 16.97
CA GLY A 30 -2.48 -12.39 15.67
C GLY A 30 -2.11 -11.17 14.79
N PRO A 31 -1.41 -10.09 15.24
CA PRO A 31 -1.01 -8.96 14.40
C PRO A 31 -0.02 -9.37 13.31
N LEU A 32 0.89 -10.29 13.61
CA LEU A 32 1.74 -10.86 12.57
C LEU A 32 0.91 -11.68 11.58
N GLY A 33 -0.19 -12.32 12.01
CA GLY A 33 -1.14 -12.98 11.11
C GLY A 33 -1.73 -12.00 10.10
N VAL A 34 -2.20 -10.83 10.58
CA VAL A 34 -2.68 -9.73 9.73
C VAL A 34 -1.55 -9.22 8.83
N PHE A 35 -0.38 -8.92 9.37
CA PHE A 35 0.77 -8.45 8.61
C PHE A 35 1.26 -9.48 7.57
N LEU A 36 1.22 -10.77 7.89
CA LEU A 36 1.60 -11.87 7.01
C LEU A 36 0.54 -12.11 5.95
N ASP A 37 -0.75 -12.00 6.27
CA ASP A 37 -1.85 -12.03 5.30
C ASP A 37 -1.74 -10.89 4.30
N VAL A 38 -1.31 -9.74 4.79
CA VAL A 38 -1.07 -8.53 4.03
C VAL A 38 0.17 -8.64 3.17
N ILE A 39 1.28 -9.12 3.71
CA ILE A 39 2.48 -9.45 2.94
C ILE A 39 2.14 -10.53 1.90
N ASN A 40 1.36 -11.54 2.26
CA ASN A 40 0.92 -12.58 1.34
C ASN A 40 -0.06 -12.03 0.30
N HIS A 41 -0.85 -11.02 0.63
CA HIS A 41 -1.68 -10.29 -0.32
C HIS A 41 -0.80 -9.49 -1.29
N ILE A 42 0.14 -8.71 -0.78
CA ILE A 42 1.11 -7.93 -1.58
C ILE A 42 1.96 -8.85 -2.46
N LYS A 43 2.46 -9.98 -1.94
CA LYS A 43 3.16 -11.02 -2.73
C LYS A 43 2.28 -11.64 -3.81
N ARG A 44 0.96 -11.77 -3.56
CA ARG A 44 -0.02 -12.15 -4.59
C ARG A 44 -0.20 -11.04 -5.64
N LEU A 45 -0.03 -9.77 -5.28
CA LEU A 45 0.01 -8.63 -6.19
C LEU A 45 1.32 -8.58 -7.01
N GLU A 46 2.44 -9.03 -6.45
CA GLU A 46 3.78 -9.04 -7.09
C GLU A 46 3.96 -10.13 -8.16
N GLY A 47 2.98 -11.00 -8.36
CA GLY A 47 2.93 -11.86 -9.54
C GLY A 47 3.96 -12.99 -9.54
N ARG A 48 3.79 -13.99 -8.67
CA ARG A 48 4.25 -15.36 -8.97
C ARG A 48 3.04 -16.29 -9.08
N ARG A 49 2.60 -16.63 -10.31
CA ARG A 49 2.28 -18.02 -10.75
C ARG A 49 1.41 -18.16 -12.02
N SER A 50 1.68 -19.31 -12.68
CA SER A 50 0.93 -20.12 -13.66
C SER A 50 0.57 -19.55 -15.05
N LYS A 51 0.78 -20.40 -16.08
CA LYS A 51 0.52 -20.14 -17.51
C LYS A 51 -0.94 -19.75 -17.80
N GLN A 52 -1.90 -20.19 -16.98
CA GLN A 52 -3.34 -20.04 -17.24
C GLN A 52 -3.86 -18.61 -16.99
N GLN A 53 -3.27 -17.87 -16.04
CA GLN A 53 -3.69 -16.50 -15.69
C GLN A 53 -3.10 -15.43 -16.62
N ARG A 54 -2.23 -15.80 -17.57
CA ARG A 54 -1.64 -14.89 -18.57
C ARG A 54 -2.65 -14.37 -19.60
N LEU A 55 -3.82 -15.00 -19.69
CA LEU A 55 -4.89 -14.64 -20.64
C LEU A 55 -5.79 -13.50 -20.13
N ASN A 56 -5.83 -13.24 -18.81
CA ASN A 56 -6.65 -12.17 -18.23
C ASN A 56 -5.78 -11.04 -17.68
N GLY A 57 -5.26 -10.19 -18.57
CA GLY A 57 -4.87 -8.81 -18.30
C GLY A 57 -3.71 -8.60 -17.30
N ARG A 58 -2.53 -8.28 -17.85
CA ARG A 58 -1.25 -7.89 -17.22
C ARG A 58 -1.27 -6.81 -16.10
N PHE A 59 -2.42 -6.33 -15.61
CA PHE A 59 -2.56 -5.22 -14.65
C PHE A 59 -3.33 -5.57 -13.37
N SER A 60 -3.57 -6.85 -13.08
CA SER A 60 -4.52 -7.34 -12.06
C SER A 60 -4.18 -7.01 -10.58
N ALA A 61 -3.12 -6.23 -10.33
CA ALA A 61 -2.59 -5.95 -9.01
C ALA A 61 -2.54 -4.46 -8.61
N ILE A 62 -2.26 -3.54 -9.54
CA ILE A 62 -1.97 -2.13 -9.19
C ILE A 62 -3.21 -1.43 -8.62
N TYR A 63 -4.39 -1.71 -9.18
CA TYR A 63 -5.65 -1.12 -8.69
C TYR A 63 -5.99 -1.54 -7.25
N LYS A 64 -5.39 -2.61 -6.72
CA LYS A 64 -5.61 -3.08 -5.35
C LYS A 64 -4.76 -2.34 -4.33
N VAL A 65 -3.70 -1.65 -4.74
CA VAL A 65 -2.73 -1.04 -3.81
C VAL A 65 -3.40 -0.02 -2.87
N ILE A 66 -4.14 0.96 -3.39
CA ILE A 66 -4.84 1.96 -2.56
C ILE A 66 -5.88 1.26 -1.64
N PRO A 67 -6.75 0.35 -2.13
CA PRO A 67 -7.63 -0.43 -1.26
C PRO A 67 -6.92 -1.20 -0.15
N THR A 68 -5.84 -1.91 -0.48
CA THR A 68 -5.07 -2.68 0.49
C THR A 68 -4.54 -1.76 1.58
N PHE A 69 -3.83 -0.68 1.24
CA PHE A 69 -3.30 0.26 2.24
C PHE A 69 -4.39 0.83 3.16
N LYS A 70 -5.58 1.16 2.64
CA LYS A 70 -6.70 1.57 3.50
C LYS A 70 -7.12 0.50 4.49
N GLN A 71 -7.22 -0.76 4.04
CA GLN A 71 -7.54 -1.89 4.91
C GLN A 71 -6.46 -2.13 5.97
N LEU A 72 -5.17 -1.94 5.62
CA LEU A 72 -4.06 -2.08 6.57
C LEU A 72 -4.14 -1.04 7.68
N ILE A 73 -4.31 0.22 7.29
CA ILE A 73 -4.39 1.32 8.25
C ILE A 73 -5.53 1.05 9.22
N ALA A 74 -6.73 0.71 8.71
CA ALA A 74 -7.88 0.38 9.55
C ALA A 74 -7.60 -0.79 10.50
N ALA A 75 -7.06 -1.90 9.99
CA ALA A 75 -6.79 -3.08 10.83
C ALA A 75 -5.78 -2.79 11.95
N PHE A 76 -4.73 -2.02 11.67
CA PHE A 76 -3.74 -1.64 12.68
C PHE A 76 -4.27 -0.60 13.66
N GLU A 77 -5.09 0.36 13.20
CA GLU A 77 -5.77 1.32 14.07
C GLU A 77 -6.74 0.62 15.02
N ASP A 78 -7.59 -0.28 14.52
CA ASP A 78 -8.53 -1.06 15.33
C ASP A 78 -7.80 -1.86 16.42
N GLN A 79 -6.65 -2.44 16.08
CA GLN A 79 -5.84 -3.16 17.05
C GLN A 79 -5.18 -2.21 18.07
N LEU A 80 -4.73 -1.04 17.63
CA LEU A 80 -4.10 -0.04 18.51
C LEU A 80 -5.07 0.48 19.57
N VAL A 81 -6.36 0.63 19.26
CA VAL A 81 -7.40 1.06 20.23
C VAL A 81 -7.43 0.16 21.48
N MET A 82 -7.12 -1.14 21.32
CA MET A 82 -7.07 -2.07 22.46
C MET A 82 -5.94 -1.76 23.44
N TRP A 83 -4.86 -1.14 22.95
CA TRP A 83 -3.68 -0.80 23.73
C TRP A 83 -3.71 0.64 24.25
N GLU A 84 -4.51 1.54 23.67
CA GLU A 84 -4.65 2.93 24.14
C GLU A 84 -5.23 3.05 25.54
N LYS A 85 -5.95 2.02 26.01
CA LYS A 85 -6.59 1.98 27.33
C LYS A 85 -5.70 1.36 28.42
N VAL A 86 -4.55 0.81 28.04
CA VAL A 86 -3.63 0.18 28.99
C VAL A 86 -2.82 1.26 29.68
N ASP A 87 -2.88 1.27 31.02
CA ASP A 87 -2.01 2.08 31.86
C ASP A 87 -0.71 1.31 32.11
N PHE A 88 0.34 1.65 31.35
CA PHE A 88 1.62 0.95 31.37
C PHE A 88 2.45 1.25 32.64
N GLU A 89 2.03 2.21 33.46
CA GLU A 89 2.73 2.56 34.71
C GLU A 89 2.33 1.64 35.89
N GLN A 90 1.36 0.74 35.70
CA GLN A 90 0.94 -0.21 36.74
C GLN A 90 1.93 -1.36 36.91
N LEU A 91 2.11 -1.81 38.16
CA LEU A 91 3.10 -2.84 38.52
C LEU A 91 2.93 -4.18 37.78
N GLU A 92 1.70 -4.51 37.36
CA GLU A 92 1.37 -5.74 36.63
C GLU A 92 0.99 -5.48 35.16
N ALA A 93 1.27 -4.27 34.65
CA ALA A 93 0.97 -3.95 33.26
C ALA A 93 1.79 -4.83 32.29
N PRO A 94 1.20 -5.21 31.15
CA PRO A 94 1.99 -5.79 30.06
C PRO A 94 3.03 -4.77 29.56
N GLU A 95 4.14 -5.26 29.02
CA GLU A 95 5.15 -4.39 28.40
C GLU A 95 4.55 -3.54 27.25
N ASP A 96 5.06 -2.32 27.08
CA ASP A 96 4.48 -1.28 26.21
C ASP A 96 4.94 -1.35 24.74
N HIS A 97 5.91 -2.22 24.44
CA HIS A 97 6.51 -2.34 23.11
C HIS A 97 5.48 -2.64 22.03
N MET A 98 4.41 -3.37 22.33
CA MET A 98 3.36 -3.65 21.35
C MET A 98 2.62 -2.37 20.95
N ALA A 99 2.22 -1.55 21.92
CA ALA A 99 1.56 -0.28 21.67
C ALA A 99 2.46 0.68 20.90
N ILE A 100 3.74 0.77 21.29
CA ILE A 100 4.75 1.59 20.59
C ILE A 100 4.91 1.14 19.14
N ASN A 101 5.10 -0.17 18.92
CA ASN A 101 5.33 -0.71 17.58
C ASN A 101 4.10 -0.57 16.68
N LEU A 102 2.88 -0.72 17.21
CA LEU A 102 1.64 -0.49 16.45
C LEU A 102 1.49 0.98 16.06
N ARG A 103 1.78 1.93 16.96
CA ARG A 103 1.79 3.38 16.64
C ARG A 103 2.78 3.68 15.51
N ALA A 104 3.99 3.14 15.60
CA ALA A 104 5.01 3.29 14.56
C ALA A 104 4.55 2.70 13.21
N ALA A 105 3.93 1.51 13.24
CA ALA A 105 3.39 0.86 12.03
C ALA A 105 2.26 1.68 11.39
N VAL A 106 1.29 2.16 12.17
CA VAL A 106 0.21 3.03 11.68
C VAL A 106 0.78 4.31 11.07
N ALA A 107 1.72 4.97 11.74
CA ALA A 107 2.37 6.18 11.23
C ALA A 107 3.06 5.92 9.88
N LYS A 108 3.81 4.81 9.77
CA LYS A 108 4.50 4.42 8.54
C LYS A 108 3.54 4.04 7.41
N LEU A 109 2.45 3.32 7.72
CA LEU A 109 1.40 2.99 6.75
C LEU A 109 0.71 4.25 6.21
N LYS A 110 0.34 5.20 7.08
CA LYS A 110 -0.24 6.48 6.68
C LYS A 110 0.72 7.29 5.81
N LEU A 111 2.00 7.33 6.17
CA LEU A 111 3.05 7.99 5.38
C LEU A 111 3.21 7.38 3.99
N TYR A 112 3.19 6.05 3.86
CA TYR A 112 3.28 5.41 2.55
C TYR A 112 1.99 5.56 1.75
N TYR A 113 0.84 5.52 2.41
CA TYR A 113 -0.45 5.76 1.78
C TYR A 113 -0.58 7.18 1.23
N SER A 114 -0.04 8.20 1.91
CA SER A 114 -0.05 9.58 1.39
C SER A 114 0.79 9.71 0.11
N LYS A 115 1.92 9.00 0.03
CA LYS A 115 2.79 8.96 -1.16
C LYS A 115 2.18 8.26 -2.37
N LEU A 116 1.12 7.46 -2.21
CA LEU A 116 0.43 6.85 -3.37
C LEU A 116 -0.18 7.90 -4.30
N SER A 117 -0.45 9.10 -3.80
CA SER A 117 -0.94 10.24 -4.61
C SER A 117 0.15 10.85 -5.49
N ASP A 118 1.43 10.65 -5.16
CA ASP A 118 2.57 11.24 -5.88
C ASP A 118 2.74 10.64 -7.28
N SER A 119 2.20 9.43 -7.49
CA SER A 119 2.18 8.79 -8.80
C SER A 119 0.75 8.68 -9.32
N PRO A 120 0.46 9.21 -10.52
CA PRO A 120 -0.86 9.06 -11.13
C PRO A 120 -1.20 7.60 -11.46
N ALA A 121 -0.22 6.69 -11.48
CA ALA A 121 -0.41 5.30 -11.89
C ALA A 121 -1.41 4.52 -11.01
N TYR A 122 -1.37 4.72 -9.68
CA TYR A 122 -2.27 4.01 -8.76
C TYR A 122 -3.72 4.50 -8.90
N TYR A 123 -3.90 5.81 -8.99
CA TYR A 123 -5.20 6.41 -9.24
C TYR A 123 -5.75 6.00 -10.62
N ALA A 124 -4.93 6.11 -11.67
CA ALA A 124 -5.26 5.69 -13.04
C ALA A 124 -5.73 4.23 -13.09
N ALA A 125 -4.99 3.31 -12.44
CA ALA A 125 -5.33 1.90 -12.41
C ALA A 125 -6.72 1.63 -11.80
N ILE A 126 -7.15 2.44 -10.82
CA ILE A 126 -8.46 2.32 -10.19
C ILE A 126 -9.56 2.92 -11.06
N VAL A 127 -9.38 4.15 -11.55
CA VAL A 127 -10.42 4.85 -12.34
C VAL A 127 -10.69 4.19 -13.68
N LEU A 128 -9.67 3.56 -14.28
CA LEU A 128 -9.80 2.78 -15.51
C LEU A 128 -10.36 1.38 -15.26
N HIS A 129 -10.43 0.90 -14.02
CA HIS A 129 -10.95 -0.43 -13.72
C HIS A 129 -12.50 -0.42 -13.72
N PRO A 130 -13.18 -1.25 -14.53
CA PRO A 130 -14.64 -1.22 -14.69
C PRO A 130 -15.43 -1.29 -13.37
N ARG A 131 -15.00 -2.18 -12.46
CA ARG A 131 -15.60 -2.38 -11.13
C ARG A 131 -15.17 -1.34 -10.08
N TYR A 132 -13.95 -0.83 -10.13
CA TYR A 132 -13.37 0.00 -9.06
C TYR A 132 -13.34 1.49 -9.40
N ARG A 133 -13.89 1.91 -10.55
CA ARG A 133 -13.85 3.29 -11.05
C ARG A 133 -14.30 4.38 -10.06
N ASN A 134 -15.21 4.04 -9.14
CA ASN A 134 -15.73 4.97 -8.14
C ASN A 134 -15.05 4.85 -6.77
N TYR A 135 -14.12 3.92 -6.60
CA TYR A 135 -13.51 3.62 -5.31
C TYR A 135 -12.82 4.84 -4.69
N CYS A 136 -11.97 5.54 -5.44
CA CYS A 136 -11.27 6.73 -4.93
C CYS A 136 -12.23 7.87 -4.54
N LYS A 137 -13.33 8.05 -5.27
CA LYS A 137 -14.36 9.05 -4.94
C LYS A 137 -14.98 8.79 -3.56
N LEU A 138 -15.24 7.53 -3.24
CA LEU A 138 -15.77 7.11 -1.94
C LEU A 138 -14.68 7.13 -0.87
N ALA A 139 -13.52 6.56 -1.18
CA ALA A 139 -12.43 6.37 -0.25
C ALA A 139 -11.79 7.70 0.22
N TRP A 140 -11.83 8.74 -0.61
CA TRP A 140 -11.29 10.07 -0.35
C TRP A 140 -12.39 11.13 -0.27
N ALA A 141 -13.64 10.76 0.03
CA ALA A 141 -14.75 11.70 0.12
C ALA A 141 -14.52 12.83 1.13
N HIS A 142 -13.75 12.57 2.19
CA HIS A 142 -13.36 13.56 3.20
C HIS A 142 -12.19 14.47 2.77
N ASP A 143 -11.52 14.15 1.65
CA ASP A 143 -10.36 14.88 1.13
C ASP A 143 -10.55 15.16 -0.37
N PRO A 144 -11.45 16.11 -0.71
CA PRO A 144 -11.73 16.45 -2.10
C PRO A 144 -10.51 17.06 -2.81
N ALA A 145 -9.60 17.70 -2.08
CA ALA A 145 -8.38 18.28 -2.62
C ALA A 145 -7.46 17.19 -3.17
N ARG A 146 -7.25 16.10 -2.42
CA ARG A 146 -6.48 14.94 -2.89
C ARG A 146 -7.09 14.29 -4.12
N LEU A 147 -8.42 14.14 -4.14
CA LEU A 147 -9.12 13.58 -5.30
C LEU A 147 -8.92 14.45 -6.55
N ALA A 148 -9.06 15.77 -6.42
CA ALA A 148 -8.87 16.71 -7.51
C ALA A 148 -7.43 16.70 -8.05
N ALA A 149 -6.44 16.68 -7.16
CA ALA A 149 -5.03 16.61 -7.53
C ALA A 149 -4.70 15.32 -8.29
N ALA A 150 -5.19 14.16 -7.81
CA ALA A 150 -5.00 12.88 -8.48
C ALA A 150 -5.67 12.83 -9.86
N ASP A 151 -6.88 13.39 -10.00
CA ASP A 151 -7.57 13.48 -11.29
C ASP A 151 -6.83 14.38 -12.29
N ALA A 152 -6.33 15.53 -11.83
CA ALA A 152 -5.53 16.43 -12.66
C ALA A 152 -4.24 15.76 -13.15
N ALA A 153 -3.51 15.08 -12.27
CA ALA A 153 -2.29 14.35 -12.63
C ALA A 153 -2.59 13.20 -13.63
N PHE A 154 -3.68 12.47 -13.43
CA PHE A 154 -4.13 11.46 -14.39
C PHE A 154 -4.46 12.06 -15.76
N ARG A 155 -5.23 13.16 -15.81
CA ARG A 155 -5.55 13.83 -17.08
C ARG A 155 -4.30 14.32 -17.80
N GLN A 156 -3.31 14.84 -17.08
CA GLN A 156 -2.04 15.25 -17.66
C GLN A 156 -1.30 14.04 -18.27
N LEU A 157 -1.20 12.93 -17.53
CA LEU A 157 -0.61 11.69 -18.04
C LEU A 157 -1.34 11.18 -19.29
N TRP A 158 -2.67 11.20 -19.28
CA TRP A 158 -3.52 10.74 -20.38
C TRP A 158 -3.34 11.58 -21.65
N ARG A 159 -3.24 12.91 -21.52
CA ARG A 159 -2.94 13.80 -22.66
C ARG A 159 -1.61 13.46 -23.32
N LEU A 160 -0.56 13.24 -22.52
CA LEU A 160 0.76 12.87 -23.03
C LEU A 160 0.74 11.54 -23.78
N TYR A 161 0.03 10.55 -23.22
CA TYR A 161 -0.14 9.24 -23.86
C TYR A 161 -0.86 9.36 -25.21
N ASN A 162 -2.00 10.06 -25.25
CA ASN A 162 -2.78 10.20 -26.48
C ASN A 162 -2.03 10.97 -27.58
N HIS A 163 -1.29 12.02 -27.22
CA HIS A 163 -0.46 12.74 -28.19
C HIS A 163 0.62 11.86 -28.82
N ARG A 164 1.29 11.01 -28.01
CA ARG A 164 2.29 10.06 -28.51
C ARG A 164 1.66 9.01 -29.41
N ALA A 165 0.55 8.42 -28.99
CA ALA A 165 -0.16 7.41 -29.77
C ALA A 165 -0.63 7.97 -31.13
N ALA A 166 -1.12 9.22 -31.16
CA ALA A 166 -1.52 9.89 -32.39
C ALA A 166 -0.32 10.18 -33.32
N ALA A 167 0.80 10.62 -32.77
CA ALA A 167 2.03 10.88 -33.54
C ALA A 167 2.62 9.60 -34.15
N GLU A 168 2.61 8.49 -33.39
CA GLU A 168 3.02 7.17 -33.87
C GLU A 168 2.11 6.69 -35.01
N ALA A 169 0.79 6.76 -34.82
CA ALA A 169 -0.18 6.37 -35.85
C ALA A 169 -0.06 7.18 -37.14
N TYR A 170 0.25 8.49 -37.05
CA TYR A 170 0.50 9.35 -38.20
C TYR A 170 1.79 8.95 -38.94
N SER A 171 2.88 8.67 -38.22
CA SER A 171 4.14 8.23 -38.81
C SER A 171 4.02 6.88 -39.53
N THR A 172 3.24 5.94 -39.01
CA THR A 172 3.02 4.63 -39.65
C THR A 172 2.23 4.76 -40.95
N ARG A 173 1.29 5.70 -41.04
CA ARG A 173 0.50 5.94 -42.27
C ARG A 173 1.27 6.61 -43.40
N GLN A 174 2.34 7.35 -43.11
CA GLN A 174 3.17 7.99 -44.15
C GLN A 174 4.30 7.11 -44.69
N ARG A 175 4.47 5.89 -44.16
CA ARG A 175 5.48 4.92 -44.62
C ARG A 175 4.91 3.83 -45.54
N HIS A 176 3.63 3.91 -45.88
CA HIS A 176 2.94 3.08 -46.86
C HIS A 176 2.42 3.98 -47.98
#